data_AF-A0AAD7IBN9-F1
#
_entry.id   AF-A0AAD7IBN9-F1
#
_cell.length_a   1.000
_cell.length_b   1.000
_cell.length_c   1.000
_cell.angle_alpha   90.00
_cell.angle_beta   90.00
_cell.angle_gamma   90.00
#
_symmetry.space_group_name_H-M   'P 1'
#
loop_
_entity.id
_entity.type
_entity.pdbx_description
1 polymer ?
#
loop_
_entity_poly.entity_id
_entity_poly.type
_entity_poly.pdbx_seq_one_letter_code
_entity_poly.pdbx_strand_id
1 'polypeptide(L)'
;MHYELPIAAFIASFIVLIPLPWHWRVRNVPTLSLIAWLFISNMTYAINAVIWAGNIEVVAKVWCDITTKLQVGSNTALPTCCLCLCIHLERIASVRQVRMSPEQKRRRMIFDLLLCWGLPCITMALHYIVQGHRYDLVEDFGCRPAVYVSLASIFLFWLPPIIIVLLTLGFAGAAFYHFFCHRLTFECCQRRRLAQPDRRSHHDPRSSRQGIERESVIASSSA
;
A
#
# COMPACT_ATOMS: atom_id res chain seq x y z
N MET A 1 -8.10 -30.38 -17.84
CA MET A 1 -6.68 -30.07 -18.11
C MET A 1 -6.52 -28.68 -18.73
N HIS A 2 -6.81 -27.65 -17.94
CA HIS A 2 -6.55 -26.26 -18.32
C HIS A 2 -5.09 -25.89 -18.01
N TYR A 3 -4.17 -26.17 -18.94
CA TYR A 3 -2.74 -25.89 -18.77
C TYR A 3 -2.42 -24.38 -18.72
N GLU A 4 -3.33 -23.54 -19.18
CA GLU A 4 -3.21 -22.08 -19.10
C GLU A 4 -3.15 -21.55 -17.66
N LEU A 5 -3.85 -22.20 -16.72
CA LEU A 5 -3.96 -21.76 -15.32
C LEU A 5 -2.62 -21.85 -14.55
N PRO A 6 -1.92 -23.00 -14.50
CA PRO A 6 -0.64 -23.09 -13.79
C PRO A 6 0.45 -22.24 -14.44
N ILE A 7 0.49 -22.18 -15.78
CA ILE A 7 1.50 -21.38 -16.51
C ILE A 7 1.36 -19.90 -16.17
N ALA A 8 0.14 -19.36 -16.24
CA ALA A 8 -0.13 -17.97 -15.88
C ALA A 8 0.24 -17.68 -14.42
N ALA A 9 -0.08 -18.59 -13.49
CA ALA A 9 0.23 -18.44 -12.07
C ALA A 9 1.74 -18.45 -11.79
N PHE A 10 2.51 -19.33 -12.44
CA PHE A 10 3.97 -19.33 -12.34
C PHE A 10 4.57 -18.03 -12.86
N ILE A 11 4.17 -17.60 -14.06
CA ILE A 11 4.65 -16.35 -14.66
C ILE A 11 4.34 -15.17 -13.73
N ALA A 12 3.11 -15.06 -13.24
CA ALA A 12 2.69 -14.01 -12.31
C ALA A 12 3.51 -14.03 -11.01
N SER A 13 3.84 -15.22 -10.48
CA SER A 13 4.66 -15.36 -9.27
C SER A 13 6.08 -14.83 -9.45
N PHE A 14 6.71 -15.00 -10.62
CA PHE A 14 8.05 -14.46 -10.85
C PHE A 14 8.02 -12.97 -11.17
N ILE A 15 7.02 -12.51 -11.92
CA ILE A 15 6.87 -11.09 -12.26
C ILE A 15 6.70 -10.24 -10.99
N VAL A 16 5.95 -10.71 -9.99
CA VAL A 16 5.73 -9.94 -8.75
C VAL A 16 7.01 -9.74 -7.93
N LEU A 17 8.05 -10.56 -8.14
CA LEU A 17 9.34 -10.43 -7.44
C LEU A 17 10.26 -9.36 -8.06
N ILE A 18 10.05 -8.97 -9.32
CA ILE A 18 10.87 -7.96 -10.02
C ILE A 18 11.02 -6.65 -9.22
N PRO A 19 9.95 -6.04 -8.67
CA PRO A 19 10.05 -4.78 -7.94
C PRO A 19 10.64 -4.93 -6.51
N LEU A 20 10.85 -6.16 -6.03
CA LEU A 20 11.26 -6.43 -4.64
C LEU A 20 12.60 -5.76 -4.26
N PRO A 21 13.68 -5.83 -5.07
CA PRO A 21 14.96 -5.22 -4.70
C PRO A 21 14.87 -3.69 -4.55
N TRP A 22 14.04 -3.04 -5.37
CA TRP A 22 13.85 -1.59 -5.33
C TRP A 22 13.11 -1.16 -4.06
N HIS A 23 12.00 -1.82 -3.75
CA HIS A 23 11.20 -1.51 -2.55
C HIS A 23 11.89 -1.92 -1.24
N TRP A 24 12.77 -2.93 -1.29
CA TRP A 24 13.60 -3.32 -0.15
C TRP A 24 14.52 -2.19 0.30
N ARG A 25 15.16 -1.50 -0.65
CA ARG A 25 16.04 -0.35 -0.37
C ARG A 25 15.30 0.81 0.28
N VAL A 26 14.06 1.05 -0.12
CA VAL A 26 13.19 2.13 0.40
C VAL A 26 12.51 1.75 1.72
N ARG A 27 12.58 0.47 2.12
CA ARG A 27 11.93 -0.11 3.32
C ARG A 27 10.43 0.19 3.39
N ASN A 28 9.74 0.05 2.25
CA ASN A 28 8.28 0.18 2.21
C ASN A 28 7.62 -1.14 2.64
N VAL A 29 7.34 -1.28 3.94
CA VAL A 29 6.80 -2.50 4.56
C VAL A 29 5.46 -2.95 3.95
N PRO A 30 4.47 -2.05 3.72
CA PRO A 30 3.22 -2.43 3.03
C PRO A 30 3.44 -3.06 1.66
N THR A 31 4.28 -2.46 0.81
CA THR A 31 4.55 -2.98 -0.53
C THR A 31 5.30 -4.31 -0.50
N LEU A 32 6.30 -4.45 0.38
CA LEU A 32 7.02 -5.70 0.54
C LEU A 32 6.12 -6.84 1.03
N SER A 33 5.22 -6.54 1.97
CA SER A 33 4.25 -7.52 2.46
C SER A 33 3.24 -7.91 1.37
N LEU A 34 2.77 -6.95 0.58
CA LEU A 34 1.89 -7.20 -0.57
C LEU A 34 2.55 -8.14 -1.59
N ILE A 35 3.81 -7.86 -1.96
CA ILE A 35 4.58 -8.69 -2.89
C ILE A 35 4.73 -10.12 -2.33
N ALA A 36 5.08 -10.26 -1.05
CA ALA A 36 5.22 -11.57 -0.40
C ALA A 36 3.91 -12.37 -0.42
N TRP A 37 2.78 -11.75 -0.06
CA TRP A 37 1.47 -12.42 -0.07
C TRP A 37 1.02 -12.79 -1.49
N LEU A 38 1.25 -11.93 -2.48
CA LEU A 38 0.96 -12.23 -3.88
C LEU A 38 1.82 -13.38 -4.39
N PHE A 39 3.12 -13.40 -4.07
CA PHE A 39 4.01 -14.50 -4.43
C PHE A 39 3.54 -15.83 -3.83
N ILE A 40 3.29 -15.86 -2.52
CA ILE A 40 2.80 -17.05 -1.80
C ILE A 40 1.49 -17.55 -2.39
N SER A 41 0.56 -16.65 -2.68
CA SER A 41 -0.76 -17.01 -3.23
C SER A 41 -0.65 -17.58 -4.65
N ASN A 42 0.10 -16.93 -5.54
CA ASN A 42 0.30 -17.41 -6.90
C ASN A 42 1.03 -18.75 -6.94
N MET A 43 2.06 -18.92 -6.11
CA MET A 43 2.79 -20.18 -5.98
C MET A 43 1.87 -21.31 -5.48
N THR A 44 1.02 -21.01 -4.50
CA THR A 44 0.02 -21.95 -3.99
C THR A 44 -0.96 -22.39 -5.09
N TYR A 45 -1.48 -21.45 -5.88
CA TYR A 45 -2.39 -21.77 -6.99
C TYR A 45 -1.69 -22.55 -8.10
N ALA A 46 -0.45 -22.20 -8.45
CA ALA A 46 0.32 -22.91 -9.46
C ALA A 46 0.56 -24.37 -9.07
N ILE A 47 1.01 -24.62 -7.84
CA ILE A 47 1.25 -25.98 -7.32
C ILE A 47 -0.06 -26.76 -7.24
N ASN A 48 -1.14 -26.15 -6.76
CA ASN A 48 -2.44 -26.81 -6.68
C ASN A 48 -2.96 -27.23 -8.07
N ALA A 49 -2.85 -26.35 -9.07
CA ALA A 49 -3.28 -26.66 -10.43
C ALA A 49 -2.42 -27.76 -11.08
N VAL A 50 -1.14 -27.89 -10.73
CA VAL A 50 -0.26 -28.96 -11.22
C VAL A 50 -0.57 -30.30 -10.57
N ILE A 51 -0.72 -30.34 -9.23
CA ILE A 51 -0.95 -31.60 -8.50
C ILE A 51 -2.33 -32.19 -8.83
N TRP A 52 -3.36 -31.35 -8.91
CA TRP A 52 -4.75 -31.77 -9.14
C TRP A 52 -5.21 -31.62 -10.60
N ALA A 53 -4.25 -31.62 -11.54
CA ALA A 53 -4.54 -31.61 -12.96
C ALA A 53 -5.29 -32.90 -13.35
N GLY A 54 -6.58 -32.77 -13.71
CA GLY A 54 -7.45 -33.88 -14.07
C GLY A 54 -7.62 -34.97 -13.01
N ASN A 55 -7.45 -34.63 -11.73
CA ASN A 55 -7.65 -35.56 -10.62
C ASN A 55 -8.24 -34.87 -9.39
N ILE A 56 -8.93 -35.66 -8.56
CA ILE A 56 -9.53 -35.24 -7.28
C ILE A 56 -9.05 -36.12 -6.12
N GLU A 57 -7.95 -36.86 -6.33
CA GLU A 57 -7.43 -37.77 -5.32
C GLU A 57 -6.74 -37.01 -4.18
N VAL A 58 -6.85 -37.55 -2.97
CA VAL A 58 -6.23 -36.96 -1.78
C VAL A 58 -4.76 -37.36 -1.71
N VAL A 59 -3.94 -36.79 -2.59
CA VAL A 59 -2.50 -37.09 -2.72
C VAL A 59 -1.68 -36.42 -1.61
N ALA A 60 -1.91 -35.13 -1.35
CA ALA A 60 -1.07 -34.33 -0.44
C ALA A 60 -1.89 -33.65 0.69
N LYS A 61 -2.21 -34.42 1.74
CA LYS A 61 -3.03 -33.96 2.88
C LYS A 61 -2.43 -32.75 3.62
N VAL A 62 -1.15 -32.84 3.98
CA VAL A 62 -0.44 -31.77 4.73
C VAL A 62 -0.35 -30.49 3.90
N TRP A 63 -0.18 -30.62 2.58
CA TRP A 63 -0.17 -29.48 1.66
C TRP A 63 -1.53 -28.78 1.64
N CYS A 64 -2.64 -29.52 1.55
CA CYS A 64 -3.98 -28.93 1.62
C CYS A 64 -4.24 -28.19 2.93
N ASP A 65 -3.76 -28.68 4.07
CA ASP A 65 -3.94 -27.99 5.36
C ASP A 65 -3.22 -26.63 5.40
N ILE A 66 -2.01 -26.56 4.87
CA ILE A 66 -1.23 -25.33 4.82
C ILE A 66 -1.85 -24.36 3.81
N THR A 67 -2.13 -24.84 2.60
CA THR A 67 -2.61 -24.00 1.49
C THR A 67 -3.98 -23.41 1.74
N THR A 68 -4.91 -24.15 2.35
CA THR A 68 -6.24 -23.61 2.69
C THR A 68 -6.14 -22.48 3.70
N LYS A 69 -5.29 -22.60 4.73
CA LYS A 69 -5.06 -21.53 5.69
C LYS A 69 -4.36 -20.33 5.05
N LEU A 70 -3.38 -20.56 4.17
CA LEU A 70 -2.75 -19.48 3.42
C LEU A 70 -3.74 -18.75 2.51
N GLN A 71 -4.63 -19.45 1.82
CA GLN A 71 -5.67 -18.84 0.97
C GLN A 71 -6.62 -17.96 1.80
N VAL A 72 -7.04 -18.43 2.98
CA VAL A 72 -7.85 -17.64 3.92
C VAL A 72 -7.10 -16.39 4.40
N GLY A 73 -5.85 -16.54 4.81
CA GLY A 73 -5.00 -15.42 5.22
C GLY A 73 -4.85 -14.38 4.10
N SER A 74 -4.55 -14.82 2.88
CA SER A 74 -4.41 -13.95 1.70
C SER A 74 -5.65 -13.13 1.40
N ASN A 75 -6.86 -13.68 1.60
CA ASN A 75 -8.11 -12.96 1.37
C ASN A 75 -8.21 -11.69 2.24
N THR A 76 -7.69 -11.74 3.47
CA THR A 76 -7.62 -10.57 4.36
C THR A 76 -6.33 -9.78 4.18
N ALA A 77 -5.21 -10.45 3.90
CA ALA A 77 -3.89 -9.82 3.82
C ALA A 77 -3.79 -8.83 2.66
N LEU A 78 -4.24 -9.22 1.47
CA LEU A 78 -4.18 -8.40 0.26
C LEU A 78 -4.91 -7.05 0.43
N PRO A 79 -6.20 -6.99 0.84
CA PRO A 79 -6.86 -5.72 1.06
C PRO A 79 -6.23 -4.92 2.21
N THR A 80 -5.71 -5.58 3.25
CA THR A 80 -5.03 -4.90 4.36
C THR A 80 -3.73 -4.23 3.93
N CYS A 81 -2.95 -4.92 3.09
CA CYS A 81 -1.73 -4.36 2.50
C CYS A 81 -2.05 -3.17 1.60
N CYS A 82 -3.12 -3.27 0.79
CA CYS A 82 -3.60 -2.16 -0.03
C CYS A 82 -4.03 -0.96 0.81
N LEU A 83 -4.76 -1.17 1.91
CA LEU A 83 -5.13 -0.11 2.85
C LEU A 83 -3.88 0.60 3.40
N CYS A 84 -2.91 -0.16 3.90
CA CYS A 84 -1.67 0.40 4.44
C CYS A 84 -0.90 1.19 3.38
N LEU A 85 -0.87 0.69 2.14
CA LEU A 85 -0.27 1.38 1.00
C LEU A 85 -0.99 2.69 0.68
N CYS A 86 -2.32 2.70 0.62
CA CYS A 86 -3.11 3.92 0.37
C CYS A 86 -2.90 4.96 1.47
N ILE A 87 -2.83 4.56 2.75
CA ILE A 87 -2.50 5.47 3.85
C ILE A 87 -1.08 6.02 3.71
N HIS A 88 -0.12 5.20 3.27
CA HIS A 88 1.24 5.66 3.02
C HIS A 88 1.28 6.71 1.88
N LEU A 89 0.54 6.46 0.79
CA LEU A 89 0.43 7.38 -0.34
C LEU A 89 -0.26 8.70 0.04
N GLU A 90 -1.34 8.66 0.83
CA GLU A 90 -2.01 9.87 1.34
C GLU A 90 -1.03 10.75 2.13
N ARG A 91 -0.21 10.15 2.99
CA ARG A 91 0.78 10.88 3.80
C ARG A 91 1.90 11.51 2.99
N ILE A 92 2.30 10.87 1.90
CA ILE A 92 3.24 11.44 0.94
C ILE A 92 2.57 12.62 0.22
N ALA A 93 1.34 12.44 -0.25
CA ALA A 93 0.59 13.46 -0.98
C ALA A 93 0.30 14.69 -0.11
N SER A 94 0.01 14.53 1.19
CA SER A 94 -0.24 15.64 2.12
C SER A 94 1.04 16.26 2.71
N VAL A 95 2.23 15.88 2.22
CA VAL A 95 3.56 16.35 2.68
C VAL A 95 3.83 16.06 4.17
N ARG A 96 2.93 15.35 4.86
CA ARG A 96 3.05 14.96 6.27
C ARG A 96 4.25 14.06 6.50
N GLN A 97 4.63 13.24 5.51
CA GLN A 97 5.79 12.37 5.61
C GLN A 97 7.12 13.12 5.86
N VAL A 98 7.28 14.33 5.32
CA VAL A 98 8.53 15.12 5.46
C VAL A 98 8.72 15.63 6.89
N ARG A 99 7.62 15.76 7.66
CA ARG A 99 7.63 16.27 9.03
C ARG A 99 7.79 15.17 10.09
N MET A 100 7.93 13.89 9.68
CA MET A 100 7.98 12.77 10.63
C MET A 100 9.39 12.58 11.21
N SER A 101 9.46 12.44 12.53
CA SER A 101 10.66 12.00 13.24
C SER A 101 11.00 10.53 12.90
N PRO A 102 12.29 10.13 13.01
CA PRO A 102 12.70 8.75 12.77
C PRO A 102 12.00 7.74 13.72
N GLU A 103 11.70 8.13 14.96
CA GLU A 103 10.96 7.32 15.93
C GLU A 103 9.53 7.04 15.46
N GLN A 104 8.84 8.06 14.95
CA GLN A 104 7.50 7.91 14.41
C GLN A 104 7.48 7.03 13.15
N LYS A 105 8.53 7.12 12.31
CA LYS A 105 8.69 6.23 11.15
C LYS A 105 8.84 4.78 11.58
N ARG A 106 9.64 4.49 12.62
CA ARG A 106 9.80 3.13 13.16
C ARG A 106 8.52 2.57 13.76
N ARG A 107 7.81 3.36 14.59
CA ARG A 107 6.51 2.95 15.15
C ARG A 107 5.50 2.64 14.05
N ARG A 108 5.50 3.44 12.97
CA ARG A 108 4.63 3.21 11.83
C ARG A 108 4.96 1.93 11.07
N MET A 109 6.25 1.65 10.81
CA MET A 109 6.66 0.39 10.17
C MET A 109 6.22 -0.84 10.98
N ILE A 110 6.33 -0.78 12.32
CA ILE A 110 5.86 -1.87 13.19
C ILE A 110 4.35 -2.01 13.07
N PHE A 111 3.60 -0.91 13.10
CA PHE A 111 2.15 -0.94 12.94
C PHE A 111 1.73 -1.53 11.58
N ASP A 112 2.38 -1.11 10.49
CA ASP A 112 2.10 -1.65 9.15
C ASP A 112 2.43 -3.16 9.10
N LEU A 113 3.52 -3.62 9.73
CA LEU A 113 3.86 -5.04 9.81
C LEU A 113 2.80 -5.83 10.59
N LEU A 114 2.37 -5.32 11.75
CA LEU A 114 1.35 -5.94 12.58
C LEU A 114 0.00 -6.02 11.85
N LEU A 115 -0.35 -5.00 11.07
CA LEU A 115 -1.59 -5.04 10.30
C LEU A 115 -1.49 -6.02 9.12
N CYS A 116 -0.42 -5.93 8.32
CA CYS A 116 -0.23 -6.76 7.13
C CYS A 116 0.01 -8.26 7.41
N TRP A 117 0.50 -8.62 8.60
CA TRP A 117 0.77 -10.02 8.97
C TRP A 117 -0.04 -10.49 10.17
N GLY A 118 -0.19 -9.66 11.20
CA GLY A 118 -0.95 -10.02 12.40
C GLY A 118 -2.43 -10.19 12.12
N LEU A 119 -3.05 -9.30 11.33
CA LEU A 119 -4.48 -9.43 11.01
C LEU A 119 -4.78 -10.72 10.20
N PRO A 120 -4.03 -11.08 9.15
CA PRO A 120 -4.16 -12.39 8.50
C PRO A 120 -3.93 -13.58 9.44
N CYS A 121 -2.97 -13.52 10.35
CA CYS A 121 -2.76 -14.60 11.33
C CYS A 121 -3.98 -14.77 12.24
N ILE A 122 -4.59 -13.67 12.67
CA ILE A 122 -5.83 -13.69 13.47
C ILE A 122 -6.97 -14.30 12.64
N THR A 123 -7.15 -13.91 11.37
CA THR A 123 -8.22 -14.49 10.54
C THR A 123 -8.00 -15.97 10.24
N MET A 124 -6.75 -16.40 10.04
CA MET A 124 -6.39 -17.81 9.92
C MET A 124 -6.75 -18.62 11.17
N ALA A 125 -6.55 -18.04 12.37
CA ALA A 125 -6.92 -18.66 13.64
C ALA A 125 -8.46 -18.71 13.81
N LEU A 126 -9.15 -17.60 13.56
CA LEU A 126 -10.61 -17.51 13.63
C LEU A 126 -11.30 -18.45 12.64
N HIS A 127 -10.69 -18.72 11.49
CA HIS A 127 -11.22 -19.65 10.50
C HIS A 127 -11.47 -21.05 11.08
N TYR A 128 -10.71 -21.50 12.08
CA TYR A 128 -10.98 -22.80 12.72
C TYR A 128 -12.37 -22.89 13.36
N ILE A 129 -12.95 -21.77 13.81
CA ILE A 129 -14.27 -21.74 14.45
C ILE A 129 -15.38 -21.95 13.41
N VAL A 130 -15.18 -21.47 12.19
CA VAL A 130 -16.17 -21.47 11.10
C VAL A 130 -15.90 -22.54 10.04
N GLN A 131 -14.95 -23.42 10.31
CA GLN A 131 -14.50 -24.46 9.39
C GLN A 131 -15.47 -25.65 9.43
N GLY A 132 -16.21 -25.88 8.33
CA GLY A 132 -17.20 -26.97 8.26
C GLY A 132 -16.59 -28.36 8.05
N HIS A 133 -15.56 -28.45 7.21
CA HIS A 133 -14.77 -29.66 6.95
C HIS A 133 -13.30 -29.26 6.72
N ARG A 134 -12.40 -30.24 6.58
CA ARG A 134 -10.95 -29.97 6.56
C ARG A 134 -10.53 -29.09 5.37
N TYR A 135 -10.97 -29.46 4.18
CA TYR A 135 -10.76 -28.75 2.92
C TYR A 135 -11.69 -29.34 1.85
N ASP A 136 -11.95 -28.60 0.77
CA ASP A 136 -12.55 -29.13 -0.45
C ASP A 136 -11.47 -29.39 -1.50
N LEU A 137 -11.63 -30.45 -2.27
CA LEU A 137 -10.85 -30.66 -3.49
C LEU A 137 -11.73 -30.31 -4.69
N VAL A 138 -11.23 -29.41 -5.53
CA VAL A 138 -11.85 -29.07 -6.80
C VAL A 138 -10.89 -29.51 -7.91
N GLU A 139 -11.40 -30.29 -8.87
CA GLU A 139 -10.63 -30.72 -10.04
C GLU A 139 -9.99 -29.50 -10.74
N ASP A 140 -8.75 -29.64 -11.22
CA ASP A 140 -7.94 -28.60 -11.87
C ASP A 140 -7.55 -27.37 -10.98
N PHE A 141 -8.22 -27.14 -9.85
CA PHE A 141 -7.92 -26.01 -8.93
C PHE A 141 -7.25 -26.44 -7.61
N GLY A 142 -7.38 -27.71 -7.22
CA GLY A 142 -6.82 -28.30 -6.01
C GLY A 142 -7.55 -27.90 -4.72
N CYS A 143 -6.80 -27.77 -3.62
CA CYS A 143 -7.36 -27.57 -2.29
C CYS A 143 -8.00 -26.18 -2.11
N ARG A 144 -9.22 -26.14 -1.56
CA ARG A 144 -9.98 -24.93 -1.24
C ARG A 144 -10.43 -24.92 0.23
N PRO A 145 -10.46 -23.74 0.88
CA PRO A 145 -10.91 -23.62 2.26
C PRO A 145 -12.41 -23.83 2.35
N ALA A 146 -12.79 -24.61 3.35
CA ALA A 146 -14.15 -24.97 3.68
C ALA A 146 -14.73 -23.98 4.69
N VAL A 147 -15.75 -23.21 4.31
CA VAL A 147 -16.42 -22.26 5.21
C VAL A 147 -17.87 -22.67 5.40
N TYR A 148 -18.27 -22.97 6.63
CA TYR A 148 -19.65 -23.28 6.94
C TYR A 148 -20.51 -22.01 6.90
N VAL A 149 -21.62 -22.03 6.16
CA VAL A 149 -22.51 -20.88 6.02
C VAL A 149 -23.29 -20.70 7.32
N SER A 150 -22.88 -19.74 8.13
CA SER A 150 -23.47 -19.42 9.43
C SER A 150 -23.38 -17.92 9.67
N LEU A 151 -24.14 -17.40 10.63
CA LEU A 151 -24.03 -15.99 11.03
C LEU A 151 -22.59 -15.66 11.47
N ALA A 152 -21.93 -16.59 12.16
CA ALA A 152 -20.53 -16.41 12.59
C ALA A 152 -19.57 -16.26 11.40
N SER A 153 -19.72 -17.03 10.31
CA SER A 153 -18.84 -16.90 9.15
C SER A 153 -19.04 -15.58 8.41
N ILE A 154 -20.25 -15.03 8.39
CA ILE A 154 -20.49 -13.69 7.84
C ILE A 154 -19.66 -12.64 8.61
N PHE A 155 -19.75 -12.61 9.94
CA PHE A 155 -19.06 -11.60 10.74
C PHE A 155 -17.54 -11.81 10.84
N LEU A 156 -17.06 -13.06 10.86
CA LEU A 156 -15.65 -13.37 11.10
C LEU A 156 -14.82 -13.50 9.82
N PHE A 157 -15.44 -13.87 8.69
CA PHE A 157 -14.72 -14.14 7.44
C PHE A 157 -15.07 -13.14 6.33
N TRP A 158 -16.35 -12.85 6.11
CA TRP A 158 -16.80 -12.00 5.00
C TRP A 158 -16.79 -10.50 5.31
N LEU A 159 -17.22 -10.12 6.52
CA LEU A 159 -17.32 -8.72 6.94
C LEU A 159 -15.96 -8.00 7.04
N PRO A 160 -14.89 -8.60 7.64
CA PRO A 160 -13.62 -7.90 7.81
C PRO A 160 -12.98 -7.41 6.50
N PRO A 161 -12.82 -8.22 5.43
CA PRO A 161 -12.24 -7.74 4.18
C PRO A 161 -13.11 -6.66 3.52
N ILE A 162 -14.44 -6.73 3.63
CA ILE A 162 -15.34 -5.69 3.10
C ILE A 162 -15.08 -4.34 3.78
N ILE A 163 -15.00 -4.33 5.12
CA ILE A 163 -14.69 -3.09 5.87
C ILE A 163 -13.34 -2.53 5.45
N ILE A 164 -12.32 -3.37 5.32
CA ILE A 164 -10.97 -2.97 4.93
C ILE A 164 -10.95 -2.38 3.51
N VAL A 165 -11.69 -2.97 2.57
CA VAL A 165 -11.80 -2.45 1.20
C VAL A 165 -12.52 -1.09 1.17
N LEU A 166 -13.59 -0.91 1.95
CA LEU A 166 -14.28 0.39 2.06
C LEU A 166 -13.35 1.48 2.63
N LEU A 167 -12.58 1.16 3.66
CA LEU A 167 -11.56 2.06 4.19
C LEU A 167 -10.49 2.37 3.15
N THR A 168 -10.06 1.36 2.38
CA THR A 168 -9.05 1.51 1.32
C THR A 168 -9.55 2.48 0.26
N LEU A 169 -10.80 2.34 -0.18
CA LEU A 169 -11.42 3.23 -1.16
C LEU A 169 -11.46 4.69 -0.65
N GLY A 170 -11.82 4.90 0.62
CA GLY A 170 -11.81 6.22 1.23
C GLY A 170 -10.42 6.88 1.25
N PHE A 171 -9.39 6.15 1.70
CA PHE A 171 -8.02 6.66 1.71
C PHE A 171 -7.44 6.83 0.30
N ALA A 172 -7.77 5.95 -0.64
CA ALA A 172 -7.36 6.08 -2.04
C ALA A 172 -7.95 7.36 -2.65
N GLY A 173 -9.23 7.64 -2.41
CA GLY A 173 -9.89 8.87 -2.85
C GLY A 173 -9.24 10.12 -2.25
N ALA A 174 -8.94 10.11 -0.95
CA ALA A 174 -8.25 11.21 -0.29
C ALA A 174 -6.82 11.43 -0.84
N ALA A 175 -6.05 10.36 -1.03
CA ALA A 175 -4.70 10.43 -1.61
C ALA A 175 -4.73 11.03 -3.02
N PHE A 176 -5.68 10.57 -3.84
CA PHE A 176 -5.89 11.08 -5.19
C PHE A 176 -6.27 12.56 -5.16
N TYR A 177 -7.24 12.95 -4.34
CA TYR A 177 -7.66 14.35 -4.18
C TYR A 177 -6.48 15.26 -3.79
N HIS A 178 -5.70 14.89 -2.76
CA HIS A 178 -4.53 15.66 -2.34
C HIS A 178 -3.50 15.79 -3.47
N PHE A 179 -3.23 14.71 -4.20
CA PHE A 179 -2.31 14.74 -5.33
C PHE A 179 -2.78 15.70 -6.43
N PHE A 180 -4.06 15.64 -6.80
CA PHE A 180 -4.63 16.52 -7.83
C PHE A 180 -4.65 17.99 -7.40
N CYS A 181 -5.07 18.30 -6.18
CA CYS A 181 -5.07 19.67 -5.64
C CYS A 181 -3.66 20.27 -5.59
N HIS A 182 -2.65 19.47 -5.20
CA HIS A 182 -1.27 19.93 -5.23
C HIS A 182 -0.81 20.26 -6.65
N ARG A 183 -1.12 19.42 -7.64
CA ARG A 183 -0.75 19.66 -9.05
C ARG A 183 -1.36 20.96 -9.58
N LEU A 184 -2.65 21.20 -9.34
CA LEU A 184 -3.32 22.44 -9.76
C LEU A 184 -2.72 23.67 -9.07
N THR A 185 -2.36 23.56 -7.78
CA THR A 185 -1.72 24.66 -7.05
C THR A 185 -0.37 25.03 -7.66
N PHE A 186 0.43 24.06 -8.10
CA PHE A 186 1.71 24.32 -8.78
C PHE A 186 1.52 25.07 -10.10
N GLU A 187 0.54 24.67 -10.91
CA GLU A 187 0.23 25.36 -12.18
C GLU A 187 -0.23 26.80 -11.95
N CYS A 188 -1.09 27.04 -10.95
CA CYS A 188 -1.53 28.38 -10.58
C CYS A 188 -0.36 29.25 -10.09
N CYS A 189 0.52 28.71 -9.23
CA CYS A 189 1.70 29.43 -8.76
C CYS A 189 2.69 29.71 -9.88
N GLN A 190 2.89 28.78 -10.81
CA GLN A 190 3.76 28.99 -11.98
C GLN A 190 3.18 30.04 -12.93
N ARG A 191 1.87 29.98 -13.22
CA ARG A 191 1.19 31.04 -14.00
C ARG A 191 1.29 32.40 -13.34
N ARG A 192 1.10 32.50 -12.01
CA ARG A 192 1.28 33.77 -11.27
C ARG A 192 2.71 34.29 -11.35
N ARG A 193 3.73 33.42 -11.28
CA ARG A 193 5.13 33.84 -11.47
C ARG A 193 5.39 34.37 -12.88
N LEU A 194 4.83 33.75 -13.92
CA LEU A 194 4.96 34.23 -15.30
C LEU A 194 4.17 35.51 -15.57
N ALA A 195 3.02 35.69 -14.90
CA ALA A 195 2.19 36.88 -15.00
C ALA A 195 2.73 38.09 -14.20
N GLN A 196 3.76 37.89 -13.38
CA GLN A 196 4.41 38.96 -12.63
C GLN A 196 5.71 39.34 -13.36
N PRO A 197 5.69 40.35 -14.26
CA PRO A 197 6.90 40.81 -14.92
C PRO A 197 7.88 41.26 -13.83
N ASP A 198 9.13 40.85 -14.01
CA ASP A 198 10.22 40.96 -13.06
C ASP A 198 10.27 42.34 -12.39
N ARG A 199 9.70 42.42 -11.17
CA ARG A 199 9.80 43.59 -10.30
C ARG A 199 11.10 43.60 -9.49
N ARG A 200 12.10 42.74 -9.82
CA ARG A 200 13.45 42.79 -9.20
C ARG A 200 14.46 43.62 -10.00
N SER A 201 14.12 44.13 -11.18
CA SER A 201 14.98 45.06 -11.93
C SER A 201 14.86 46.52 -11.47
N HIS A 202 13.91 46.86 -10.60
CA HIS A 202 13.77 48.20 -10.02
C HIS A 202 14.26 48.28 -8.57
N HIS A 203 15.41 47.67 -8.26
CA HIS A 203 16.21 48.19 -7.16
C HIS A 203 17.05 49.35 -7.74
N ASP A 204 16.47 50.55 -7.75
CA ASP A 204 17.18 51.77 -8.10
C ASP A 204 18.30 52.00 -7.07
N PRO A 205 19.59 51.96 -7.45
CA PRO A 205 20.70 52.24 -6.53
C PRO A 205 20.69 53.70 -6.03
N ARG A 206 19.89 54.58 -6.64
CA ARG A 206 19.82 56.01 -6.25
C ARG A 206 19.05 56.26 -4.96
N SER A 207 18.12 55.37 -4.55
CA SER A 207 17.39 55.58 -3.29
C SER A 207 18.27 55.30 -2.05
N SER A 208 19.27 54.41 -2.18
CA SER A 208 20.23 54.14 -1.10
C SER A 208 21.31 55.21 -0.98
N ARG A 209 21.64 55.94 -2.06
CA ARG A 209 22.57 57.09 -1.99
C ARG A 209 21.92 58.33 -1.36
N GLN A 210 20.64 58.58 -1.61
CA GLN A 210 19.94 59.74 -1.02
C GLN A 210 19.70 59.63 0.49
N GLY A 211 19.69 58.42 1.06
CA GLY A 211 19.65 58.22 2.51
C GLY A 211 20.99 58.57 3.19
N ILE A 212 22.10 58.15 2.59
CA ILE A 212 23.46 58.33 3.15
C ILE A 212 23.93 59.80 3.02
N GLU A 213 23.57 60.51 1.95
CA GLU A 213 23.91 61.94 1.79
C GLU A 213 23.09 62.88 2.70
N ARG A 214 21.90 62.48 3.16
CA ARG A 214 21.12 63.28 4.12
C ARG A 214 21.62 63.12 5.55
N GLU A 215 22.17 61.96 5.92
CA GLU A 215 22.76 61.77 7.25
C GLU A 215 24.11 62.50 7.42
N SER A 216 24.90 62.67 6.35
CA SER A 216 26.17 63.40 6.42
C SER A 216 26.01 64.92 6.50
N VAL A 217 24.96 65.51 5.92
CA VAL A 217 24.69 66.96 5.99
C VAL A 217 24.14 67.38 7.36
N ILE A 218 23.39 66.51 8.04
CA ILE A 218 22.85 66.81 9.38
C ILE A 218 23.95 66.76 10.46
N ALA A 219 24.97 65.91 10.30
CA ALA A 219 26.08 65.79 11.25
C ALA A 219 27.07 66.99 11.22
N SER A 220 27.07 67.80 10.15
CA SER A 220 27.98 68.95 10.03
C SER A 220 27.38 70.30 10.46
N SER A 221 26.10 70.33 10.85
CA SER A 221 25.41 71.57 11.30
C SER A 221 25.27 71.65 12.83
N SER A 222 25.93 70.78 13.59
CA SER A 222 25.86 70.71 15.05
C SER A 222 27.22 70.82 15.75
N ALA A 223 28.22 71.40 15.08
CA ALA A 223 29.53 71.75 15.64
C ALA A 223 29.83 73.22 15.37
#